data_AF-A0A0H3FHK0-F1
#
_entry.id   AF-A0A0H3FHK0-F1
#
_cell.length_a   1.000
_cell.length_b   1.000
_cell.length_c   1.000
_cell.angle_alpha   90.00
_cell.angle_beta   90.00
_cell.angle_gamma   90.00
#
_symmetry.space_group_name_H-M   'P 1'
#
loop_
_entity.id
_entity.type
_entity.pdbx_description
1 polymer ?
#
loop_
_entity_poly.entity_id
_entity_poly.type
_entity_poly.pdbx_seq_one_letter_code
_entity_poly.pdbx_strand_id
1 'polypeptide(L)'
;MQDVSYTHVKLADYILTEDPGLLVGNETVIRIYNNLKNRKERVTHKDIILYLIQKIEQESDSGKQDVYLEALEYVVYRTPDDDVV
;
A
#
# COMPACT_ATOMS: atom_id res chain seq x y z
N MET A 1 -14.04 -38.48 -11.25
CA MET A 1 -13.01 -37.45 -11.01
C MET A 1 -13.58 -36.15 -11.56
N GLN A 2 -14.05 -35.26 -10.69
CA GLN A 2 -14.46 -33.92 -11.10
C GLN A 2 -13.19 -33.07 -11.16
N ASP A 3 -12.94 -32.53 -12.34
CA ASP A 3 -11.86 -31.59 -12.63
C ASP A 3 -12.18 -30.28 -11.90
N VAL A 4 -11.51 -30.05 -10.77
CA VAL A 4 -11.62 -28.82 -9.99
C VAL A 4 -10.83 -27.77 -10.75
N SER A 5 -11.48 -27.14 -11.72
CA SER A 5 -10.96 -25.99 -12.45
C SER A 5 -10.59 -24.90 -11.43
N TYR A 6 -9.29 -24.68 -11.25
CA TYR A 6 -8.72 -23.75 -10.30
C TYR A 6 -9.13 -22.32 -10.63
N THR A 7 -10.26 -21.86 -10.09
CA THR A 7 -10.61 -20.44 -9.97
C THR A 7 -9.77 -19.71 -8.92
N HIS A 8 -8.69 -20.32 -8.43
CA HIS A 8 -7.85 -19.80 -7.36
C HIS A 8 -6.77 -18.79 -7.82
N VAL A 9 -6.69 -18.48 -9.12
CA VAL A 9 -5.65 -17.62 -9.71
C VAL A 9 -6.24 -16.35 -10.37
N LYS A 10 -7.23 -15.72 -9.74
CA LYS A 10 -7.72 -14.40 -10.19
C LYS A 10 -7.90 -13.37 -9.07
N LEU A 11 -8.06 -13.80 -7.83
CA LEU A 11 -8.13 -12.87 -6.68
C LEU A 11 -6.75 -12.36 -6.29
N ALA A 12 -5.73 -13.23 -6.24
CA ALA A 12 -4.36 -12.81 -5.92
C ALA A 12 -3.85 -11.78 -6.93
N ASP A 13 -4.09 -11.98 -8.23
CA ASP A 13 -3.67 -11.04 -9.28
C ASP A 13 -4.50 -9.75 -9.34
N TYR A 14 -5.74 -9.76 -8.85
CA TYR A 14 -6.53 -8.53 -8.64
C TYR A 14 -6.11 -7.79 -7.34
N ILE A 15 -5.45 -8.49 -6.42
CA ILE A 15 -4.84 -7.99 -5.18
C ILE A 15 -3.36 -7.62 -5.40
N LEU A 16 -2.77 -7.91 -6.56
CA LEU A 16 -1.53 -7.27 -7.03
C LEU A 16 -1.91 -5.84 -7.43
N THR A 17 -2.01 -5.01 -6.41
CA THR A 17 -2.69 -3.72 -6.37
C THR A 17 -2.04 -2.70 -7.29
N GLU A 18 -2.71 -2.31 -8.38
CA GLU A 18 -2.44 -1.03 -9.06
C GLU A 18 -3.11 0.15 -8.34
N ASP A 19 -4.20 -0.11 -7.61
CA ASP A 19 -4.95 0.90 -6.85
C ASP A 19 -4.59 0.82 -5.34
N PRO A 20 -3.87 1.81 -4.80
CA PRO A 20 -3.55 1.87 -3.39
C PRO A 20 -4.79 1.99 -2.48
N GLY A 21 -5.95 2.37 -3.02
CA GLY A 21 -7.22 2.39 -2.28
C GLY A 21 -7.68 1.02 -1.78
N LEU A 22 -7.11 -0.07 -2.32
CA LEU A 22 -7.41 -1.45 -1.91
C LEU A 22 -6.53 -1.95 -0.75
N LEU A 23 -5.58 -1.14 -0.28
CA LEU A 23 -4.70 -1.44 0.86
C LEU A 23 -5.42 -1.29 2.21
N VAL A 24 -6.56 -1.96 2.35
CA VAL A 24 -7.46 -1.85 3.51
C VAL A 24 -6.96 -2.54 4.78
N GLY A 25 -5.82 -3.25 4.71
CA GLY A 25 -5.26 -3.98 5.85
C GLY A 25 -4.43 -3.12 6.82
N ASN A 26 -4.22 -1.84 6.52
CA ASN A 26 -3.46 -0.94 7.39
C ASN A 26 -4.16 0.43 7.52
N GLU A 27 -4.63 0.76 8.73
CA GLU A 27 -5.41 1.99 8.99
C GLU A 27 -4.61 3.27 8.71
N THR A 28 -3.30 3.27 8.98
CA THR A 28 -2.41 4.40 8.68
C THR A 28 -2.35 4.66 7.19
N VAL A 29 -2.25 3.59 6.38
CA VAL A 29 -2.24 3.68 4.92
C VAL A 29 -3.57 4.21 4.39
N ILE A 30 -4.71 3.71 4.90
CA ILE A 30 -6.04 4.21 4.54
C ILE A 30 -6.16 5.71 4.84
N ARG A 31 -5.72 6.14 6.03
CA ARG A 31 -5.77 7.55 6.43
C ARG A 31 -4.94 8.42 5.50
N ILE A 32 -3.75 7.96 5.11
CA ILE A 32 -2.86 8.68 4.19
C ILE A 32 -3.45 8.72 2.79
N TYR A 33 -3.95 7.60 2.26
CA TYR A 33 -4.61 7.54 0.96
C TYR A 33 -5.76 8.55 0.88
N ASN A 34 -6.64 8.57 1.88
CA ASN A 34 -7.77 9.51 1.92
C ASN A 34 -7.30 10.97 2.01
N ASN A 35 -6.25 11.26 2.80
CA ASN A 35 -5.67 12.59 2.88
C ASN A 35 -5.12 13.06 1.52
N LEU A 36 -4.44 12.18 0.81
CA LEU A 36 -3.89 12.43 -0.52
C LEU A 36 -5.01 12.58 -1.55
N LYS A 37 -6.03 11.71 -1.53
CA LYS A 37 -7.17 11.73 -2.46
C LYS A 37 -7.97 13.03 -2.39
N ASN A 38 -8.04 13.66 -1.22
CA ASN A 38 -8.67 14.97 -1.06
C ASN A 38 -7.89 16.12 -1.75
N ARG A 39 -6.64 15.89 -2.17
CA ARG A 39 -5.75 16.92 -2.74
C ARG A 39 -5.38 16.68 -4.20
N LYS A 40 -5.67 15.50 -4.73
CA LYS A 40 -5.37 15.14 -6.13
C LYS A 40 -6.30 14.05 -6.65
N GLU A 41 -6.46 14.05 -7.97
CA GLU A 41 -7.39 13.18 -8.68
C GLU A 41 -7.01 11.69 -8.60
N ARG A 42 -5.71 11.36 -8.70
CA ARG A 42 -5.19 9.98 -8.63
C ARG A 42 -4.11 9.86 -7.56
N VAL A 43 -4.19 8.81 -6.74
CA VAL A 43 -3.18 8.46 -5.73
C VAL A 43 -2.51 7.17 -6.18
N THR A 44 -1.18 7.14 -6.18
CA THR A 44 -0.36 5.96 -6.52
C THR A 44 0.39 5.44 -5.29
N HIS A 45 0.92 4.22 -5.36
CA HIS A 45 1.74 3.64 -4.30
C HIS A 45 2.94 4.52 -3.97
N LYS A 46 3.62 5.04 -5.01
CA LYS A 46 4.73 6.00 -4.89
C LYS A 46 4.36 7.21 -4.04
N ASP A 47 3.15 7.73 -4.19
CA ASP A 47 2.74 8.91 -3.42
C ASP A 47 2.56 8.62 -1.94
N ILE A 48 2.03 7.44 -1.60
CA ILE A 48 1.88 7.00 -0.22
C ILE A 48 3.26 6.75 0.40
N ILE A 49 4.14 6.06 -0.32
CA ILE A 49 5.52 5.78 0.09
C ILE A 49 6.26 7.09 0.38
N LEU A 50 6.24 8.06 -0.54
CA LEU A 50 6.90 9.35 -0.34
C LEU A 50 6.30 10.13 0.84
N TYR A 51 4.99 10.07 1.03
CA TYR A 51 4.34 10.71 2.17
C TYR A 51 4.76 10.06 3.50
N LEU A 52 4.86 8.74 3.55
CA LEU A 52 5.31 8.00 4.74
C LEU A 52 6.77 8.32 5.08
N ILE A 53 7.66 8.33 4.09
CA ILE A 53 9.07 8.73 4.28
C ILE A 53 9.15 10.14 4.86
N GLN A 54 8.42 11.10 4.28
CA GLN A 54 8.38 12.47 4.81
C GLN A 54 7.89 12.53 6.26
N LYS A 55 6.89 11.70 6.63
CA LYS A 55 6.39 11.63 8.01
C LYS A 55 7.43 11.06 8.96
N ILE A 56 8.13 10.00 8.56
CA ILE A 56 9.19 9.35 9.35
C ILE A 56 10.33 10.33 9.63
N GLU A 57 10.77 11.08 8.62
CA GLU A 57 11.87 12.04 8.73
C GLU A 57 11.55 13.25 9.65
N GLN A 58 10.26 13.58 9.79
CA GLN A 58 9.80 14.72 10.57
C GLN A 58 9.28 14.34 11.96
N GLU A 59 9.10 13.05 12.23
CA GLU A 59 8.53 12.56 13.48
C GLU A 59 9.63 12.41 14.55
N SER A 60 9.39 13.01 15.71
CA SER A 60 10.31 12.94 16.87
C SER A 60 9.84 11.94 17.93
N ASP A 61 8.56 11.57 17.90
CA ASP A 61 7.98 10.53 18.75
C ASP A 61 8.29 9.16 18.15
N SER A 62 9.14 8.38 18.83
CA SER A 62 9.57 7.07 18.34
C SER A 62 8.41 6.09 18.14
N GLY A 63 7.38 6.14 18.99
CA GLY A 63 6.21 5.25 18.85
C GLY A 63 5.37 5.59 17.61
N LYS A 64 5.24 6.87 17.26
CA LYS A 64 4.60 7.27 15.99
C LYS A 64 5.48 6.95 14.79
N GLN A 65 6.79 7.09 14.92
CA GLN A 65 7.74 6.74 13.88
C GLN A 65 7.63 5.24 13.54
N ASP A 66 7.52 4.37 14.54
CA ASP A 66 7.33 2.92 14.36
C ASP A 66 6.03 2.62 13.58
N VAL A 67 4.92 3.29 13.91
CA VAL A 67 3.65 3.12 13.17
C VAL A 67 3.78 3.53 11.70
N TYR A 68 4.56 4.57 11.39
CA TYR A 68 4.81 4.95 10.00
C TYR A 68 5.75 3.98 9.28
N LEU A 69 6.73 3.41 9.98
CA LEU A 69 7.63 2.38 9.44
C LEU A 69 6.89 1.09 9.11
N GLU A 70 6.02 0.60 10.01
CA GLU A 70 5.16 -0.56 9.77
C GLU A 70 4.23 -0.33 8.57
N ALA A 71 3.65 0.87 8.47
CA ALA A 71 2.84 1.25 7.32
C ALA A 71 3.64 1.30 6.01
N LEU A 72 4.89 1.79 6.07
CA LEU A 72 5.78 1.83 4.91
C LEU A 72 6.14 0.41 4.45
N GLU A 73 6.53 -0.46 5.37
CA GLU A 73 6.81 -1.87 5.07
C GLU A 73 5.60 -2.54 4.43
N TYR A 74 4.40 -2.33 4.97
CA TYR A 74 3.16 -2.88 4.42
C TYR A 74 2.92 -2.45 2.96
N VAL A 75 3.09 -1.17 2.64
CA VAL A 75 2.87 -0.67 1.28
C VAL A 75 3.95 -1.16 0.33
N VAL A 76 5.22 -1.17 0.76
CA VAL A 76 6.34 -1.64 -0.07
C VAL A 76 6.18 -3.12 -0.38
N TYR A 77 5.88 -3.96 0.60
CA TYR A 77 5.65 -5.41 0.39
C TYR A 77 4.50 -5.71 -0.58
N ARG A 78 3.51 -4.81 -0.68
CA ARG A 78 2.35 -4.94 -1.57
C ARG A 78 2.52 -4.27 -2.92
N THR A 79 3.57 -3.47 -3.09
CA THR A 79 3.88 -2.82 -4.36
C THR A 79 4.79 -3.77 -5.12
N PRO A 80 4.42 -4.25 -6.33
CA PRO A 80 5.33 -5.01 -7.16
C PRO A 80 6.63 -4.22 -7.36
N ASP A 81 7.78 -4.88 -7.30
CA ASP A 81 9.03 -4.27 -7.74
C ASP A 81 8.90 -3.84 -9.21
N ASP A 82 9.71 -2.87 -9.64
CA ASP A 82 9.88 -2.63 -11.08
C ASP A 82 10.36 -3.96 -11.69
N ASP A 83 9.45 -4.66 -12.38
CA ASP A 83 9.77 -5.89 -13.09
C ASP A 83 11.00 -5.64 -13.95
N VAL A 84 12.14 -6.24 -13.57
CA VAL A 84 13.34 -6.26 -14.41
C VAL A 84 13.06 -7.28 -15.52
N VAL A 85 12.26 -6.90 -16.51
CA VAL A 85 12.00 -7.67 -17.73
C VAL A 85 12.29 -6.82 -18.96
#